data_AF-A0A658KHW8-F1
#
_entry.id   AF-A0A658KHW8-F1
#
_cell.length_a   1.000
_cell.length_b   1.000
_cell.length_c   1.000
_cell.angle_alpha   90.00
_cell.angle_beta   90.00
_cell.angle_gamma   90.00
#
_symmetry.space_group_name_H-M   'P 1'
#
loop_
_entity.id
_entity.type
_entity.pdbx_description
1 polymer ?
#
loop_
_entity_poly.entity_id
_entity_poly.type
_entity_poly.pdbx_seq_one_letter_code
_entity_poly.pdbx_strand_id
1 'polypeptide(L)' 'MAWSAYRDKHGSLNPMCRIELSGALIALQVNRANGGEADLYDFMPHAERPAITLEQAMKEWG' A
#
# COMPACT_ATOMS: atom_id res chain seq x y z
N MET A 1 -27.61 10.67 2.59
CA MET A 1 -26.85 9.41 2.45
C MET A 1 -26.55 9.00 0.99
N ALA A 2 -26.73 9.84 -0.03
CA ALA A 2 -26.38 9.47 -1.41
C ALA A 2 -24.86 9.40 -1.66
N TRP A 3 -24.09 10.24 -0.95
CA TRP A 3 -22.64 10.36 -1.15
C TRP A 3 -21.84 9.16 -0.63
N SER A 4 -22.20 8.59 0.53
CA SER A 4 -21.52 7.39 1.03
C SER A 4 -21.74 6.21 0.10
N ALA A 5 -22.99 5.95 -0.30
CA ALA A 5 -23.32 4.89 -1.25
C ALA A 5 -22.61 5.04 -2.60
N TYR A 6 -22.41 6.28 -3.09
CA TYR A 6 -21.63 6.55 -4.29
C TYR A 6 -20.15 6.18 -4.11
N ARG A 7 -19.54 6.59 -2.98
CA ARG A 7 -18.14 6.26 -2.64
C ARG A 7 -17.94 4.77 -2.41
N ASP A 8 -18.89 4.07 -1.80
CA ASP A 8 -18.80 2.62 -1.61
C ASP A 8 -18.86 1.89 -2.95
N LYS A 9 -19.69 2.38 -3.88
CA LYS A 9 -19.83 1.80 -5.23
C LYS A 9 -18.63 2.09 -6.14
N HIS A 10 -18.04 3.28 -6.09
CA HIS A 10 -17.02 3.74 -7.04
C HIS A 10 -15.60 3.89 -6.44
N GLY A 11 -15.49 3.71 -5.12
CA GLY A 11 -14.27 3.87 -4.33
C GLY A 11 -13.89 5.34 -4.09
N SER A 12 -12.70 5.54 -3.54
CA SER A 12 -12.13 6.87 -3.26
C SER A 12 -12.04 7.76 -4.52
N LEU A 13 -12.22 9.07 -4.33
CA LEU A 13 -12.02 10.11 -5.34
C LEU A 13 -10.54 10.42 -5.63
N ASN A 14 -9.59 9.67 -5.07
CA ASN A 14 -8.17 9.81 -5.37
C ASN A 14 -7.73 8.74 -6.40
N PRO A 15 -7.95 8.97 -7.71
CA PRO A 15 -7.59 8.02 -8.76
C PRO A 15 -6.08 7.81 -8.85
N MET A 16 -5.26 8.81 -8.51
CA MET A 16 -3.80 8.69 -8.57
C MET A 16 -3.28 7.71 -7.51
N CYS A 17 -3.78 7.78 -6.26
CA CYS A 17 -3.45 6.75 -5.26
C CYS A 17 -3.94 5.36 -5.68
N ARG A 18 -5.08 5.25 -6.39
CA ARG A 18 -5.58 3.97 -6.88
C ARG A 18 -4.67 3.37 -7.95
N ILE A 19 -4.25 4.18 -8.92
CA ILE A 19 -3.34 3.77 -9.99
C ILE A 19 -1.99 3.38 -9.41
N GLU A 20 -1.46 4.17 -8.48
CA GLU A 20 -0.21 3.87 -7.78
C GLU A 20 -0.30 2.52 -7.04
N LEU A 21 -1.35 2.31 -6.25
CA LEU A 21 -1.57 1.03 -5.56
C LEU A 21 -1.67 -0.15 -6.54
N SER A 22 -2.40 0.01 -7.65
CA SER A 22 -2.49 -1.04 -8.68
C SER A 22 -1.13 -1.36 -9.31
N GLY A 23 -0.33 -0.33 -9.63
CA GLY A 23 1.03 -0.51 -10.15
C GLY A 23 1.95 -1.18 -9.14
N ALA A 24 1.89 -0.76 -7.88
CA ALA A 24 2.68 -1.31 -6.78
C ALA A 24 2.39 -2.79 -6.53
N LEU A 25 1.11 -3.22 -6.60
CA LEU A 25 0.74 -4.63 -6.46
C LEU A 25 1.33 -5.50 -7.58
N ILE A 26 1.35 -4.99 -8.82
CA ILE A 26 1.95 -5.73 -9.94
C ILE A 26 3.47 -5.82 -9.76
N ALA A 27 4.12 -4.70 -9.42
CA ALA A 27 5.56 -4.66 -9.17
C ALA A 27 5.97 -5.60 -8.02
N LEU A 28 5.21 -5.63 -6.93
CA LEU A 28 5.42 -6.53 -5.80
C LEU A 28 5.30 -7.99 -6.20
N GLN A 29 4.29 -8.34 -7.01
CA GLN A 29 4.12 -9.71 -7.51
C GLN A 29 5.31 -10.14 -8.37
N VAL A 30 5.79 -9.26 -9.25
CA VAL A 30 7.00 -9.51 -10.06
C VAL A 30 8.24 -9.63 -9.18
N ASN A 31 8.40 -8.77 -8.19
CA ASN A 31 9.52 -8.83 -7.24
C ASN A 31 9.55 -10.16 -6.50
N ARG A 32 8.41 -10.58 -5.91
CA ARG A 32 8.26 -11.86 -5.21
C ARG A 32 8.49 -13.07 -6.12
N ALA A 33 8.01 -13.02 -7.36
CA ALA A 33 8.21 -14.09 -8.34
C ALA A 33 9.70 -14.28 -8.69
N ASN A 34 10.53 -13.25 -8.49
CA ASN A 34 11.97 -13.29 -8.71
C ASN A 34 12.79 -13.43 -7.41
N GLY A 35 12.14 -13.80 -6.30
CA GLY A 35 12.82 -14.00 -5.00
C GLY A 35 13.19 -12.73 -4.26
N GLY A 36 12.61 -11.58 -4.63
CA GLY A 36 12.79 -10.33 -3.91
C GLY A 36 11.99 -10.27 -2.61
N GLU A 37 12.47 -9.44 -1.69
CA GLU A 37 11.90 -9.24 -0.36
C GLU A 37 11.36 -7.81 -0.15
N ALA A 38 11.12 -7.07 -1.24
CA ALA A 38 10.62 -5.71 -1.15
C ALA A 38 9.22 -5.67 -0.52
N ASP A 39 8.95 -4.60 0.23
CA ASP A 39 7.64 -4.32 0.78
C ASP A 39 6.77 -3.56 -0.24
N LEU A 40 5.44 -3.62 -0.08
CA LEU A 40 4.51 -2.90 -0.97
C LEU A 40 4.83 -1.40 -1.04
N TYR A 41 5.15 -0.79 0.11
CA TYR A 41 5.41 0.64 0.21
C TYR A 41 6.70 1.06 -0.50
N ASP A 42 7.61 0.14 -0.82
CA ASP A 42 8.80 0.43 -1.63
C ASP A 42 8.44 0.78 -3.09
N PHE A 43 7.23 0.43 -3.53
CA PHE A 43 6.69 0.75 -4.86
C PHE A 43 5.62 1.86 -4.84
N MET A 44 5.39 2.49 -3.68
CA MET A 44 4.39 3.56 -3.50
C MET A 44 5.07 4.83 -2.95
N PRO A 45 5.82 5.59 -3.76
CA PRO A 45 6.64 6.70 -3.29
C PRO A 45 5.87 7.84 -2.61
N HIS A 46 4.57 7.97 -2.88
CA HIS A 46 3.71 8.99 -2.26
C HIS A 46 2.87 8.47 -1.10
N ALA A 47 2.95 7.17 -0.77
CA ALA A 47 2.23 6.60 0.35
C ALA A 47 3.01 6.77 1.65
N GLU A 48 2.30 7.17 2.71
CA GLU A 48 2.86 7.12 4.05
C GLU A 48 2.96 5.66 4.50
N ARG A 49 4.16 5.24 4.90
CA ARG A 49 4.37 3.90 5.45
C ARG A 49 3.63 3.80 6.80
N PRO A 50 2.89 2.71 7.06
CA PRO A 50 2.24 2.50 8.34
C PRO A 50 3.26 2.52 9.47
N ALA A 51 2.93 3.19 10.57
CA ALA A 51 3.74 3.11 11.77
C ALA A 51 3.80 1.66 12.26
N ILE A 52 5.01 1.19 12.57
CA ILE A 52 5.21 -0.09 13.24
C ILE A 52 4.78 0.02 14.71
N THR A 53 4.36 -1.09 15.31
CA THR A 53 4.07 -1.11 16.75
C THR A 53 5.35 -1.01 17.56
N LEU A 54 5.24 -0.64 18.84
CA LEU A 54 6.40 -0.60 19.74
C LEU A 54 7.06 -1.98 19.86
N GLU A 55 6.27 -3.05 19.93
CA GLU A 55 6.78 -4.42 20.00
C GLU A 55 7.57 -4.81 18.74
N GLN A 56 7.11 -4.38 17.56
CA GLN A 56 7.83 -4.58 16.30
C GLN A 56 9.13 -3.78 16.29
N ALA A 57 9.11 -2.52 16.72
CA ALA A 57 10.29 -1.66 16.80
C ALA A 57 11.36 -2.24 17.73
N MET A 58 10.95 -2.73 18.90
CA MET A 58 11.87 -3.37 19.86
C MET A 58 12.52 -4.63 19.30
N LYS A 59 11.82 -5.39 18.43
CA LYS A 59 12.38 -6.56 17.76
C LYS A 59 13.39 -6.21 16.67
N GLU A 60 13.23 -5.08 15.98
CA GLU A 60 14.15 -4.62 14.94
C GLU A 60 15.44 -3.99 15.51
N TRP A 61 15.38 -3.36 16.69
CA TRP A 61 16.53 -2.70 17.31
C TRP A 61 17.36 -3.58 18.25
N GLY A 62 16.77 -4.68 18.74
CA GLY A 62 17.42 -5.64 19.63
C GLY A 62 18.36 -6.59 18.90
#